data_AF-A0A3D5VDQ7-F1
#
_entry.id   AF-A0A3D5VDQ7-F1
#
_cell.length_a   1.000
_cell.length_b   1.000
_cell.length_c   1.000
_cell.angle_alpha   90.00
_cell.angle_beta   90.00
_cell.angle_gamma   90.00
#
_symmetry.space_group_name_H-M   'P 1'
#
loop_
_entity.id
_entity.type
_entity.pdbx_description
1 polymer ?
#
loop_
_entity_poly.entity_id
_entity_poly.type
_entity_poly.pdbx_seq_one_letter_code
_entity_poly.pdbx_strand_id
1 'polypeptide(L)'
;MLQKAFYNERFENRFYCAKGIEFQSFFERLMSLAYKEDFLACRPWGNRGDKKNDGFLKSKRCLFQVYAPYELSEKEAVKKITEDFEGAKIHWGRYFSKWVFVHNAPNGLPPHIHQVLLNFEQENEPIKITSWGLEELRTVFKTINISDLPPWLGYAPTEEAKNNLGFSDLKAVLDSIKSNPSPRFEPVRDVPMGKLEANSLS
;
A
#
# COMPACT_ATOMS: atom_id res chain seq x y z
N MET A 1 -21.81 8.51 -11.35
CA MET A 1 -21.61 7.26 -10.59
C MET A 1 -20.46 6.43 -11.15
N LEU A 2 -20.36 6.25 -12.48
CA LEU A 2 -19.31 5.47 -13.14
C LEU A 2 -17.88 5.93 -12.80
N GLN A 3 -17.62 7.23 -12.88
CA GLN A 3 -16.30 7.80 -12.57
C GLN A 3 -15.83 7.49 -11.14
N LYS A 4 -16.73 7.61 -10.15
CA LYS A 4 -16.42 7.29 -8.75
C LYS A 4 -16.15 5.80 -8.56
N ALA A 5 -16.91 4.92 -9.22
CA ALA A 5 -16.69 3.49 -9.18
C ALA A 5 -15.33 3.11 -9.80
N PHE A 6 -14.98 3.69 -10.96
CA PHE A 6 -13.69 3.51 -11.61
C PHE A 6 -12.53 3.88 -10.69
N TYR A 7 -12.60 5.05 -10.04
CA TYR A 7 -11.53 5.50 -9.16
C TYR A 7 -11.41 4.68 -7.88
N ASN A 8 -12.52 4.24 -7.30
CA ASN A 8 -12.51 3.33 -6.15
C ASN A 8 -11.86 1.99 -6.51
N GLU A 9 -12.19 1.41 -7.66
CA GLU A 9 -11.59 0.16 -8.14
C GLU A 9 -10.08 0.32 -8.33
N ARG A 10 -9.64 1.39 -9.02
CA ARG A 10 -8.22 1.67 -9.23
C ARG A 10 -7.45 1.86 -7.94
N PHE A 11 -8.06 2.51 -6.94
CA PHE A 11 -7.49 2.68 -5.61
C PHE A 11 -7.29 1.33 -4.91
N GLU A 12 -8.34 0.50 -4.87
CA GLU A 12 -8.29 -0.84 -4.25
C GLU A 12 -7.26 -1.72 -4.94
N ASN A 13 -7.27 -1.75 -6.28
CA ASN A 13 -6.31 -2.52 -7.06
C ASN A 13 -4.87 -2.14 -6.70
N ARG A 14 -4.57 -0.83 -6.62
CA ARG A 14 -3.25 -0.36 -6.19
C ARG A 14 -2.90 -0.78 -4.77
N PHE A 15 -3.84 -0.72 -3.83
CA PHE A 15 -3.61 -1.19 -2.46
C PHE A 15 -3.24 -2.68 -2.43
N TYR A 16 -3.99 -3.52 -3.14
CA TYR A 16 -3.78 -4.97 -3.16
C TYR A 16 -2.49 -5.37 -3.86
N CYS A 17 -2.14 -4.71 -4.97
CA CYS A 17 -0.95 -5.02 -5.75
C CYS A 17 0.33 -4.46 -5.13
N ALA A 18 0.29 -3.28 -4.52
CA ALA A 18 1.51 -2.62 -4.06
C ALA A 18 2.13 -3.34 -2.85
N LYS A 19 3.46 -3.47 -2.87
CA LYS A 19 4.31 -4.07 -1.83
C LYS A 19 5.59 -3.26 -1.67
N GLY A 20 6.25 -3.36 -0.52
CA GLY A 20 7.49 -2.67 -0.20
C GLY A 20 7.45 -1.18 -0.54
N ILE A 21 8.45 -0.74 -1.32
CA ILE A 21 8.62 0.66 -1.74
C ILE A 21 7.45 1.19 -2.60
N GLU A 22 6.78 0.32 -3.36
CA GLU A 22 5.64 0.72 -4.18
C GLU A 22 4.44 1.08 -3.29
N PHE A 23 4.25 0.35 -2.19
CA PHE A 23 3.17 0.65 -1.25
C PHE A 23 3.46 1.94 -0.47
N GLN A 24 4.73 2.19 -0.11
CA GLN A 24 5.12 3.48 0.46
C GLN A 24 4.85 4.62 -0.51
N SER A 25 5.24 4.47 -1.79
CA SER A 25 4.96 5.48 -2.82
C SER A 25 3.45 5.71 -3.03
N PHE A 26 2.66 4.64 -2.97
CA PHE A 26 1.20 4.70 -3.00
C PHE A 26 0.64 5.50 -1.81
N PHE A 27 1.10 5.20 -0.59
CA PHE A 27 0.69 5.90 0.63
C PHE A 27 1.06 7.39 0.58
N GLU A 28 2.30 7.71 0.22
CA GLU A 28 2.76 9.10 0.10
C GLU A 28 1.92 9.88 -0.91
N ARG A 29 1.60 9.26 -2.06
CA ARG A 29 0.77 9.90 -3.09
C ARG A 29 -0.66 10.15 -2.61
N LEU A 30 -1.26 9.15 -1.96
CA LEU A 30 -2.60 9.27 -1.37
C LEU A 30 -2.66 10.43 -0.36
N MET A 31 -1.73 10.43 0.60
CA MET A 31 -1.70 11.43 1.67
C MET A 31 -1.39 12.83 1.14
N SER A 32 -0.48 12.95 0.16
CA SER A 32 -0.15 14.23 -0.47
C SER A 32 -1.34 14.84 -1.21
N LEU A 33 -2.14 14.01 -1.90
CA LEU A 33 -3.36 14.50 -2.57
C LEU A 33 -4.44 14.90 -1.56
N ALA A 34 -4.61 14.11 -0.49
CA ALA A 34 -5.66 14.34 0.50
C ALA A 34 -5.39 15.57 1.40
N TYR A 35 -4.13 15.81 1.76
CA TYR A 35 -3.76 16.78 2.80
C TYR A 35 -2.84 17.91 2.30
N LYS A 36 -2.35 17.84 1.06
CA LYS A 36 -1.53 18.90 0.43
C LYS A 36 -0.39 19.34 1.34
N GLU A 37 -0.25 20.64 1.63
CA GLU A 37 0.85 21.17 2.45
C GLU A 37 0.84 20.71 3.92
N ASP A 38 -0.25 20.12 4.41
CA ASP A 38 -0.36 19.64 5.80
C ASP A 38 0.38 18.30 6.00
N PHE A 39 0.52 17.52 4.93
CA PHE A 39 1.28 16.27 4.93
C PHE A 39 2.72 16.48 4.48
N LEU A 40 3.66 16.08 5.33
CA LEU A 40 5.08 16.06 5.04
C LEU A 40 5.48 14.63 4.65
N ALA A 41 5.62 14.38 3.35
CA ALA A 41 6.16 13.11 2.86
C ALA A 41 7.63 12.97 3.29
N CYS A 42 8.03 11.78 3.73
CA CYS A 42 9.44 11.55 3.99
C CYS A 42 10.19 11.36 2.68
N ARG A 43 11.29 12.08 2.50
CA ARG A 43 12.24 11.81 1.44
C ARG A 43 13.61 11.59 2.07
N PRO A 44 14.22 10.40 1.93
CA PRO A 44 15.57 10.18 2.43
C PRO A 44 16.53 11.16 1.74
N TRP A 45 17.41 11.80 2.52
CA TRP A 45 18.41 12.73 1.99
C TRP A 45 19.80 12.08 2.05
N GLY A 46 20.18 11.39 0.98
CA GLY A 46 21.46 10.67 0.88
C GLY A 46 21.60 9.58 1.95
N ASN A 47 22.78 9.46 2.57
CA ASN A 47 23.05 8.47 3.63
C ASN A 47 22.34 8.75 4.96
N ARG A 48 21.61 9.87 5.09
CA ARG A 48 20.74 10.12 6.26
C ARG A 48 19.38 9.50 5.93
N GLY A 49 19.17 8.28 6.41
CA GLY A 49 17.91 7.55 6.25
C GLY A 49 16.69 8.31 6.78
N ASP A 50 15.51 7.75 6.56
CA ASP A 50 14.18 8.31 6.89
C ASP A 50 13.94 8.61 8.39
N LYS A 51 14.87 8.25 9.29
CA LYS A 51 14.73 8.34 10.75
C LYS A 51 13.41 7.77 11.26
N LYS A 52 12.92 6.66 10.66
CA LYS A 52 11.68 5.98 11.04
C LYS A 52 10.44 6.88 10.96
N ASN A 53 10.34 7.61 9.86
CA ASN A 53 9.20 8.45 9.55
C ASN A 53 8.94 8.30 8.06
N ASP A 54 7.81 7.73 7.67
CA ASP A 54 7.42 7.61 6.26
C ASP A 54 6.42 8.70 5.85
N GLY A 55 5.95 9.48 6.81
CA GLY A 55 5.07 10.62 6.60
C GLY A 55 4.63 11.26 7.91
N PHE A 56 4.40 12.57 7.87
CA PHE A 56 3.97 13.31 9.06
C PHE A 56 2.85 14.29 8.72
N LEU A 57 1.69 14.16 9.39
CA LEU A 57 0.57 15.08 9.25
C LEU A 57 0.61 16.11 10.39
N LYS A 58 0.93 17.36 10.04
CA LYS A 58 1.25 18.40 11.02
C LYS A 58 0.06 18.76 11.90
N SER A 59 -1.10 19.05 11.30
CA SER A 59 -2.30 19.47 12.04
C SER A 59 -2.71 18.48 13.13
N LYS A 60 -2.49 17.18 12.89
CA LYS A 60 -2.85 16.10 13.81
C LYS A 60 -1.69 15.58 14.64
N ARG A 61 -0.48 16.15 14.49
CA ARG A 61 0.76 15.66 15.12
C ARG A 61 0.88 14.14 14.98
N CYS A 62 0.62 13.64 13.77
CA CYS A 62 0.47 12.22 13.49
C CYS A 62 1.63 11.74 12.62
N LEU A 63 2.43 10.83 13.16
CA LEU A 63 3.53 10.19 12.46
C LEU A 63 3.08 8.85 11.90
N PHE A 64 3.47 8.57 10.66
CA PHE A 64 3.13 7.35 9.95
C PHE A 64 4.39 6.52 9.70
N GLN A 65 4.28 5.23 9.91
CA GLN A 65 5.26 4.25 9.46
C GLN A 65 4.53 3.21 8.61
N VAL A 66 5.07 2.95 7.43
CA VAL A 66 4.51 2.06 6.42
C VAL A 66 5.24 0.72 6.45
N TYR A 67 4.46 -0.36 6.55
CA TYR A 67 4.96 -1.72 6.49
C TYR A 67 4.06 -2.57 5.57
N ALA A 68 4.60 -2.90 4.40
CA ALA A 68 3.87 -3.61 3.38
C ALA A 68 4.73 -4.72 2.75
N PRO A 69 5.11 -5.75 3.52
CA PRO A 69 5.96 -6.81 3.00
C PRO A 69 5.25 -7.61 1.90
N TYR A 70 6.01 -8.39 1.13
CA TYR A 70 5.47 -9.35 0.18
C TYR A 70 4.69 -10.47 0.89
N GLU A 71 5.24 -10.92 2.02
CA GLU A 71 4.62 -11.91 2.90
C GLU A 71 4.55 -11.34 4.32
N LEU A 72 3.39 -11.46 4.96
CA LEU A 72 3.20 -10.97 6.31
C LEU A 72 3.64 -12.05 7.31
N SER A 73 4.78 -11.83 7.97
CA SER A 73 5.24 -12.65 9.09
C SER A 73 4.94 -11.94 10.41
N GLU A 74 4.32 -12.65 11.36
CA GLU A 74 4.05 -12.15 12.71
C GLU A 74 5.32 -11.61 13.39
N LYS A 75 6.37 -12.44 13.41
CA LYS A 75 7.63 -12.10 14.07
C LYS A 75 8.27 -10.84 13.47
N GLU A 76 8.18 -10.70 12.14
CA GLU A 76 8.73 -9.55 11.44
C GLU A 76 7.89 -8.30 11.67
N ALA A 77 6.57 -8.42 11.67
CA ALA A 77 5.65 -7.32 11.95
C ALA A 77 5.86 -6.78 13.38
N VAL A 78 5.93 -7.66 14.38
CA VAL A 78 6.21 -7.26 15.78
C VAL A 78 7.57 -6.56 15.88
N LYS A 79 8.62 -7.16 15.30
CA LYS A 79 9.95 -6.56 15.28
C LYS A 79 9.93 -5.16 14.65
N LYS A 80 9.24 -5.01 13.51
CA LYS A 80 9.14 -3.75 12.77
C LYS A 80 8.39 -2.69 13.57
N ILE A 81 7.27 -3.03 14.19
CA ILE A 81 6.52 -2.14 15.07
C ILE A 81 7.42 -1.61 16.18
N THR A 82 8.12 -2.50 16.89
CA THR A 82 9.02 -2.12 17.99
C THR A 82 10.15 -1.21 17.53
N GLU A 83 10.90 -1.63 16.50
CA GLU A 83 12.07 -0.88 16.01
C GLU A 83 11.70 0.49 15.46
N ASP A 84 10.60 0.57 14.70
CA ASP A 84 10.18 1.82 14.09
C ASP A 84 9.57 2.78 15.11
N PHE A 85 8.74 2.29 16.04
CA PHE A 85 8.14 3.12 17.07
C PHE A 85 9.19 3.71 18.02
N GLU A 86 10.11 2.88 18.53
CA GLU A 86 11.17 3.36 19.42
C GLU A 86 12.13 4.31 18.70
N GLY A 87 12.49 4.01 17.44
CA GLY A 87 13.26 4.94 16.61
C GLY A 87 12.53 6.27 16.37
N ALA A 88 11.22 6.22 16.14
CA ALA A 88 10.39 7.40 15.96
C ALA A 88 10.36 8.24 17.25
N LYS A 89 10.22 7.62 18.43
CA LYS A 89 10.28 8.33 19.73
C LYS A 89 11.60 9.07 19.92
N ILE A 90 12.72 8.43 19.63
CA ILE A 90 14.06 9.02 19.78
C ILE A 90 14.21 10.28 18.93
N HIS A 91 13.77 10.24 17.67
CA HIS A 91 13.99 11.34 16.73
C HIS A 91 12.87 12.38 16.71
N TRP A 92 11.63 11.95 16.96
CA TRP A 92 10.42 12.72 16.69
C TRP A 92 9.47 12.84 17.89
N GLY A 93 9.76 12.21 19.04
CA GLY A 93 8.81 12.09 20.16
C GLY A 93 8.23 13.42 20.67
N ARG A 94 8.95 14.54 20.52
CA ARG A 94 8.43 15.88 20.86
C ARG A 94 7.40 16.44 19.88
N TYR A 95 7.32 15.91 18.67
CA TYR A 95 6.54 16.46 17.55
C TYR A 95 5.24 15.71 17.29
N PHE A 96 5.14 14.42 17.63
CA PHE A 96 3.91 13.66 17.46
C PHE A 96 3.22 13.39 18.79
N SER A 97 1.91 13.20 18.73
CA SER A 97 1.08 12.64 19.82
C SER A 97 0.29 11.43 19.35
N LYS A 98 0.39 11.09 18.07
CA LYS A 98 -0.19 9.90 17.46
C LYS A 98 0.82 9.23 16.54
N TRP A 99 0.94 7.92 16.63
CA TRP A 99 1.73 7.08 15.75
C TRP A 99 0.83 6.06 15.06
N VAL A 100 1.01 5.87 13.76
CA VAL A 100 0.16 5.02 12.93
C VAL A 100 1.01 4.01 12.17
N PHE A 101 0.73 2.74 12.41
CA PHE A 101 1.27 1.63 11.66
C PHE A 101 0.41 1.34 10.42
N VAL A 102 0.87 1.76 9.25
CA VAL A 102 0.15 1.57 7.98
C VAL A 102 0.56 0.24 7.36
N HIS A 103 -0.40 -0.59 6.98
CA HIS A 103 -0.12 -1.93 6.43
C HIS A 103 -0.93 -2.28 5.18
N ASN A 104 -0.44 -3.27 4.44
CA ASN A 104 -1.07 -3.80 3.22
C ASN A 104 -1.87 -5.09 3.44
N ALA A 105 -2.02 -5.55 4.68
CA ALA A 105 -2.77 -6.76 4.99
C ALA A 105 -4.25 -6.60 4.57
N PRO A 106 -4.74 -7.37 3.58
CA PRO A 106 -6.04 -7.15 2.95
C PRO A 106 -7.22 -7.45 3.89
N ASN A 107 -7.03 -8.40 4.81
CA ASN A 107 -8.04 -8.86 5.76
C ASN A 107 -7.81 -8.28 7.17
N GLY A 108 -7.02 -7.21 7.28
CA GLY A 108 -6.59 -6.66 8.56
C GLY A 108 -5.40 -7.40 9.17
N LEU A 109 -4.93 -6.91 10.32
CA LEU A 109 -3.86 -7.52 11.08
C LEU A 109 -4.42 -8.65 11.96
N PRO A 110 -3.63 -9.70 12.22
CA PRO A 110 -4.05 -10.76 13.13
C PRO A 110 -4.11 -10.25 14.59
N PRO A 111 -4.93 -10.89 15.47
CA PRO A 111 -5.17 -10.42 16.83
C PRO A 111 -3.91 -10.19 17.69
N HIS A 112 -2.87 -10.99 17.51
CA HIS A 112 -1.62 -10.83 18.27
C HIS A 112 -0.90 -9.51 17.95
N ILE A 113 -0.95 -9.03 16.70
CA ILE A 113 -0.38 -7.71 16.35
C ILE A 113 -1.21 -6.60 16.97
N HIS A 114 -2.54 -6.76 17.03
CA HIS A 114 -3.39 -5.82 17.75
C HIS A 114 -3.05 -5.76 19.24
N GLN A 115 -2.78 -6.90 19.88
CA GLN A 115 -2.32 -6.92 21.28
C GLN A 115 -0.99 -6.17 21.45
N VAL A 116 -0.04 -6.36 20.55
CA VAL A 116 1.23 -5.62 20.58
C VAL A 116 0.99 -4.11 20.48
N LEU A 117 0.16 -3.65 19.54
CA LEU A 117 -0.17 -2.22 19.40
C LEU A 117 -0.86 -1.64 20.64
N LEU A 118 -1.79 -2.39 21.25
CA LEU A 118 -2.50 -1.98 22.46
C LEU A 118 -1.56 -1.90 23.67
N ASN A 119 -0.69 -2.90 23.87
CA ASN A 119 0.30 -2.89 24.94
C ASN A 119 1.27 -1.72 24.77
N PHE A 120 1.75 -1.49 23.54
CA PHE A 120 2.60 -0.34 23.24
C PHE A 120 1.90 0.99 23.55
N GLU A 121 0.61 1.13 23.26
CA GLU A 121 -0.13 2.37 23.58
C GLU A 121 -0.15 2.61 25.09
N GLN A 122 -0.45 1.57 25.87
CA GLN A 122 -0.50 1.64 27.33
C GLN A 122 0.87 1.98 27.94
N GLU A 123 1.94 1.38 27.43
CA GLU A 123 3.31 1.61 27.91
C GLU A 123 3.86 2.99 27.54
N ASN A 124 3.22 3.70 26.60
CA ASN A 124 3.75 4.93 26.01
C ASN A 124 2.75 6.10 26.04
N GLU A 125 1.83 6.10 27.01
CA GLU A 125 0.97 7.26 27.23
C GLU A 125 1.80 8.55 27.39
N PRO A 126 1.34 9.70 26.83
CA PRO A 126 0.03 9.91 26.21
C PRO A 126 -0.01 9.68 24.68
N ILE A 127 0.98 9.00 24.09
CA ILE A 127 1.04 8.79 22.65
C ILE A 127 -0.04 7.79 22.22
N LYS A 128 -0.90 8.19 21.29
CA LYS A 128 -1.89 7.28 20.69
C LYS A 128 -1.27 6.41 19.62
N ILE A 129 -1.53 5.10 19.66
CA ILE A 129 -0.98 4.12 18.72
C ILE A 129 -2.11 3.35 18.06
N THR A 130 -2.12 3.31 16.73
CA THR A 130 -3.15 2.61 15.95
C THR A 130 -2.55 2.03 14.67
N SER A 131 -3.26 1.12 14.02
CA SER A 131 -2.95 0.66 12.67
C SER A 131 -3.94 1.22 11.65
N TRP A 132 -3.48 1.44 10.41
CA TRP A 132 -4.32 1.79 9.26
C TRP A 132 -4.15 0.73 8.16
N GLY A 133 -5.26 0.17 7.71
CA GLY A 133 -5.35 -0.75 6.59
C GLY A 133 -6.15 -0.15 5.44
N LEU A 134 -6.77 -1.02 4.64
CA LEU A 134 -7.54 -0.62 3.46
C LEU A 134 -8.63 0.42 3.79
N GLU A 135 -9.39 0.21 4.86
CA GLU A 135 -10.58 1.02 5.15
C GLU A 135 -10.25 2.43 5.66
N GLU A 136 -9.20 2.59 6.46
CA GLU A 136 -8.73 3.91 6.87
C GLU A 136 -8.16 4.68 5.67
N LEU A 137 -7.35 4.02 4.83
CA LEU A 137 -6.81 4.62 3.61
C LEU A 137 -7.92 4.95 2.61
N ARG A 138 -8.95 4.11 2.50
CA ARG A 138 -10.15 4.37 1.68
C ARG A 138 -10.91 5.59 2.19
N THR A 139 -10.99 5.77 3.50
CA THR A 139 -11.63 6.94 4.11
C THR A 139 -10.88 8.21 3.74
N VAL A 140 -9.54 8.19 3.78
CA VAL A 140 -8.70 9.29 3.27
C VAL A 140 -8.92 9.50 1.77
N PHE A 141 -8.95 8.43 0.99
CA PHE A 141 -9.17 8.53 -0.47
C PHE A 141 -10.48 9.24 -0.82
N LYS A 142 -11.55 8.96 -0.08
CA LYS A 142 -12.87 9.59 -0.27
C LYS A 142 -12.88 11.10 -0.02
N THR A 143 -11.87 11.67 0.64
CA THR A 143 -11.76 13.12 0.84
C THR A 143 -11.09 13.85 -0.32
N ILE A 144 -10.49 13.13 -1.27
CA ILE A 144 -9.80 13.73 -2.42
C ILE A 144 -10.82 14.21 -3.45
N ASN A 145 -10.61 15.41 -4.00
CA ASN A 145 -11.43 15.91 -5.10
C ASN A 145 -11.22 15.06 -6.36
N ILE A 146 -12.32 14.70 -7.01
CA ILE A 146 -12.29 13.83 -8.18
C ILE A 146 -11.48 14.40 -9.36
N SER A 147 -11.35 15.74 -9.44
CA SER A 147 -10.53 16.45 -10.41
C SER A 147 -9.02 16.22 -10.24
N ASP A 148 -8.59 15.84 -9.05
CA ASP A 148 -7.17 15.70 -8.70
C ASP A 148 -6.67 14.26 -8.92
N LEU A 149 -7.58 13.32 -9.19
CA LEU A 149 -7.30 11.90 -9.39
C LEU A 149 -6.73 11.51 -10.76
N PRO A 150 -7.10 12.14 -11.91
CA PRO A 150 -6.63 11.70 -13.22
C PRO A 150 -5.11 11.59 -13.39
N PRO A 151 -4.28 12.53 -12.88
CA PRO A 151 -2.83 12.42 -12.96
C PRO A 151 -2.24 11.21 -12.22
N TRP A 152 -2.99 10.62 -11.28
CA TRP A 152 -2.54 9.46 -10.50
C TRP A 152 -3.18 8.15 -10.98
N LEU A 153 -4.49 8.15 -11.19
CA LEU A 153 -5.29 6.94 -11.47
C LEU A 153 -5.75 6.83 -12.93
N GLY A 154 -5.37 7.78 -13.77
CA GLY A 154 -5.80 7.87 -15.16
C GLY A 154 -7.19 8.51 -15.32
N TYR A 155 -7.55 8.83 -16.56
CA TYR A 155 -8.87 9.37 -16.86
C TYR A 155 -9.91 8.25 -16.79
N ALA A 156 -10.99 8.50 -16.04
CA ALA A 156 -12.12 7.59 -16.06
C ALA A 156 -12.81 7.60 -17.43
N PRO A 157 -13.38 6.47 -17.87
CA PRO A 157 -14.22 6.43 -19.05
C PRO A 157 -15.38 7.42 -18.93
N THR A 158 -15.66 8.15 -20.01
CA THR A 158 -16.85 9.01 -20.09
C THR A 158 -18.08 8.16 -20.44
N GLU A 159 -19.26 8.63 -20.07
CA GLU A 159 -20.52 7.97 -20.48
C GLU A 159 -20.66 7.94 -22.01
N GLU A 160 -20.15 8.97 -22.69
CA GLU A 160 -20.09 9.01 -24.16
C GLU A 160 -19.16 7.94 -24.74
N ALA A 161 -17.96 7.74 -24.19
CA ALA A 161 -17.07 6.66 -24.60
C ALA A 161 -17.69 5.28 -24.36
N LYS A 162 -18.45 5.12 -23.26
CA LYS A 162 -19.19 3.88 -22.98
C LYS A 162 -20.31 3.63 -24.00
N ASN A 163 -21.04 4.68 -24.39
CA ASN A 163 -22.13 4.57 -25.37
C ASN A 163 -21.59 4.36 -26.80
N ASN A 164 -20.40 4.85 -27.10
CA ASN A 164 -19.75 4.72 -28.40
C ASN A 164 -18.93 3.43 -28.55
N LEU A 165 -18.73 2.66 -27.47
CA LEU A 165 -18.11 1.33 -27.52
C LEU A 165 -19.08 0.34 -28.18
N GLY A 166 -18.86 0.06 -29.46
CA GLY A 166 -19.67 -0.86 -30.25
C GLY A 166 -19.16 -2.30 -30.21
N PHE A 167 -20.01 -3.25 -30.62
CA PHE A 167 -19.61 -4.65 -30.78
C PHE A 167 -18.44 -4.83 -31.76
N SER A 168 -18.30 -3.93 -32.74
CA SER A 168 -17.17 -3.90 -33.69
C SER A 168 -15.83 -3.66 -33.00
N ASP A 169 -15.78 -2.78 -32.00
CA ASP A 169 -14.55 -2.48 -31.27
C ASP A 169 -14.15 -3.64 -30.36
N LEU A 170 -15.15 -4.30 -29.75
CA LEU A 170 -14.94 -5.52 -28.97
C LEU A 170 -14.54 -6.71 -29.85
N LYS A 171 -15.04 -6.78 -31.09
CA LYS A 171 -14.74 -7.86 -32.03
C LYS A 171 -13.26 -7.94 -32.35
N ALA A 172 -12.57 -6.81 -32.54
CA ALA A 172 -11.13 -6.80 -32.77
C ALA A 172 -10.34 -7.40 -31.58
N VAL A 173 -10.76 -7.10 -30.35
CA VAL A 173 -10.16 -7.67 -29.13
C VAL A 173 -10.46 -9.17 -29.02
N LEU A 174 -11.71 -9.57 -29.25
CA LEU A 174 -12.11 -10.98 -29.22
C LEU A 174 -11.40 -11.81 -30.29
N ASP A 175 -11.23 -11.26 -31.48
CA ASP A 175 -10.52 -11.91 -32.58
C ASP A 175 -9.01 -12.00 -32.27
N SER A 176 -8.42 -10.98 -31.62
CA SER A 176 -7.05 -11.04 -31.13
C SER A 176 -6.84 -12.11 -30.05
N ILE A 177 -7.76 -12.21 -29.08
CA ILE A 177 -7.76 -13.26 -28.05
C ILE A 177 -7.89 -14.64 -28.70
N LYS A 178 -8.74 -14.81 -29.72
CA LYS A 178 -8.84 -16.06 -30.48
C LYS A 178 -7.56 -16.40 -31.26
N SER A 179 -6.90 -15.40 -31.82
CA SER A 179 -5.68 -15.59 -32.63
C SER A 179 -4.42 -15.85 -31.79
N ASN A 180 -4.43 -15.49 -30.50
CA ASN A 180 -3.38 -15.82 -29.56
C ASN A 180 -3.82 -17.05 -28.76
N PRO A 181 -3.39 -18.28 -29.14
CA PRO A 181 -3.69 -19.45 -28.33
C PRO A 181 -3.13 -19.23 -26.92
N SER A 182 -3.91 -19.62 -25.89
CA SER A 182 -3.43 -19.68 -24.51
C SER A 182 -2.02 -20.28 -24.49
N PRO A 183 -1.07 -19.74 -23.70
CA PRO A 183 0.21 -20.40 -23.53
C PRO A 183 -0.08 -21.85 -23.20
N ARG A 184 0.43 -22.76 -24.05
CA ARG A 184 0.23 -24.19 -23.86
C ARG A 184 0.67 -24.48 -22.43
N PHE A 185 -0.22 -25.06 -21.63
CA PHE A 185 0.20 -25.76 -20.44
C PHE A 185 1.11 -26.88 -20.93
N GLU A 186 2.41 -26.62 -21.00
CA GLU A 186 3.35 -27.72 -21.07
C GLU A 186 3.15 -28.50 -19.78
N PRO A 187 2.89 -29.82 -19.85
CA PRO A 187 2.88 -30.63 -18.65
C PRO A 187 4.20 -30.39 -17.93
N VAL A 188 4.12 -30.04 -16.65
CA VAL A 188 5.30 -29.86 -15.80
C VAL A 188 6.14 -31.12 -15.98
N ARG A 189 7.29 -30.98 -16.64
CA ARG A 189 8.21 -32.11 -16.78
C ARG A 189 8.71 -32.44 -15.39
N ASP A 190 8.62 -33.71 -15.00
CA ASP A 190 9.22 -34.18 -13.76
C ASP A 190 10.69 -33.72 -13.71
N VAL A 191 11.04 -33.10 -12.59
CA VAL A 191 12.40 -32.63 -12.35
C VAL A 191 13.31 -33.86 -12.38
N PRO A 192 14.34 -33.91 -13.25
CA PRO A 192 15.29 -35.01 -13.24
C PRO A 192 15.92 -35.15 -11.84
N MET A 193 15.94 -36.37 -11.30
CA MET A 193 16.52 -36.81 -10.03
C MET A 193 18.05 -36.58 -9.96
N GLY A 194 18.46 -35.31 -10.05
CA GLY A 194 19.86 -34.89 -10.11
C GLY A 194 20.05 -33.37 -10.15
N LYS A 195 18.97 -32.57 -10.30
CA LYS A 195 19.06 -31.11 -10.21
C LYS A 195 19.33 -30.57 -8.79
N LEU A 196 19.27 -31.42 -7.76
CA LEU A 196 19.66 -31.05 -6.39
C LEU A 196 21.18 -31.01 -6.19
N GLU A 197 21.98 -31.62 -7.07
CA GLU A 197 23.45 -31.72 -6.90
C GLU A 197 24.23 -30.60 -7.60
N ALA A 198 23.56 -29.74 -8.38
CA ALA A 198 24.20 -28.67 -9.15
C ALA A 198 24.24 -27.30 -8.43
N ASN A 199 23.53 -27.16 -7.31
CA ASN A 199 23.71 -26.02 -6.41
C ASN A 199 24.50 -26.53 -5.21
N SER A 200 25.81 -26.29 -5.20
CA SER A 200 26.70 -26.54 -4.07
C SER A 200 26.30 -25.71 -2.83
N LEU A 201 25.14 -26.01 -2.26
CA LEU A 201 24.74 -25.61 -0.93
C LEU A 201 25.41 -26.57 0.05
N SER A 202 26.68 -26.28 0.30
CA SER A 202 27.35 -26.60 1.57
C SER A 202 27.34 -25.35 2.44
#